data_AF-A0A1H4IG28-F1
#
_entry.id   AF-A0A1H4IG28-F1
#
_cell.length_a   1.000
_cell.length_b   1.000
_cell.length_c   1.000
_cell.angle_alpha   90.00
_cell.angle_beta   90.00
_cell.angle_gamma   90.00
#
_symmetry.space_group_name_H-M   'P 1'
#
loop_
_entity.id
_entity.type
_entity.pdbx_description
1 polymer ?
#
loop_
_entity_poly.entity_id
_entity_poly.type
_entity_poly.pdbx_seq_one_letter_code
_entity_poly.pdbx_strand_id
1 'polypeptide(L)'
;MTDTGGAPGGEGADTPTPSQGVPQAAAPGSGEPKRPEDHAASPATPPRGWQAPDAQATPATPPPGWQHGPTYQPDALPPFTGQQPQYQQYQPPRWNPNGLGKPGVIALRPLNIGDILDGAITAIRRHALLVLGIGAVAAVLTAAISFVLQKYVLTDLAGFATTVELGPAATEEELRNALFGTFGDLFLVLISSSLITTFLLTVTTGLMAAVMGRAALGREVSFGIAWREVQPRLLPLLGVAFVYSLLSTIGVMLCIIPGVLAWVFWALAAPALVLERGTFRTAFARSVKLVSGAFWRVLGVLLLAKIIEGFFQNIVSLPFTIGTGVFSQMFNPGKVTVPSTGDLLLASAGQIIAGTISIPFVALVTVIVYLDQRMRREGMDIELARAAGVQPPQAW
;
A
#
# COMPACT_ATOMS: atom_id res chain seq x y z
N MET A 1 65.36 25.94 -43.24
CA MET A 1 64.20 26.64 -43.83
C MET A 1 63.10 26.55 -42.79
N THR A 2 63.20 27.43 -41.79
CA THR A 2 62.32 28.62 -41.53
C THR A 2 61.02 28.17 -40.85
N ASP A 3 60.86 28.21 -39.52
CA ASP A 3 60.87 29.38 -38.59
C ASP A 3 59.67 30.31 -38.92
N THR A 4 58.81 30.83 -38.05
CA THR A 4 58.85 31.19 -36.60
C THR A 4 57.41 31.59 -36.19
N GLY A 5 57.02 31.44 -34.93
CA GLY A 5 56.75 32.59 -34.03
C GLY A 5 55.25 32.79 -33.76
N GLY A 6 54.75 33.18 -32.60
CA GLY A 6 55.33 33.63 -31.34
C GLY A 6 54.18 34.21 -30.50
N ALA A 7 54.17 33.94 -29.19
CA ALA A 7 53.38 34.68 -28.20
C ALA A 7 53.96 36.10 -28.00
N PRO A 8 53.27 37.05 -27.34
CA PRO A 8 53.34 37.19 -25.85
C PRO A 8 51.97 37.64 -25.27
N GLY A 9 51.67 37.74 -23.97
CA GLY A 9 52.42 37.98 -22.74
C GLY A 9 51.73 39.15 -21.97
N GLY A 10 51.74 39.11 -20.62
CA GLY A 10 51.21 40.16 -19.72
C GLY A 10 50.35 39.58 -18.59
N GLU A 11 50.86 39.02 -17.48
CA GLU A 11 51.66 39.57 -16.35
C GLU A 11 50.93 40.54 -15.39
N GLY A 12 51.13 40.30 -14.09
CA GLY A 12 50.73 41.12 -12.94
C GLY A 12 49.99 40.31 -11.86
N ALA A 13 50.62 39.42 -11.10
CA ALA A 13 51.52 39.66 -9.95
C ALA A 13 50.82 40.37 -8.76
N ASP A 14 50.64 39.66 -7.62
CA ASP A 14 51.37 39.95 -6.36
C ASP A 14 50.74 39.34 -5.09
N THR A 15 51.44 38.32 -4.55
CA THR A 15 51.79 38.10 -3.11
C THR A 15 50.67 37.74 -2.08
N PRO A 16 51.00 37.42 -0.80
CA PRO A 16 51.57 36.15 -0.34
C PRO A 16 50.79 35.52 0.85
N THR A 17 51.03 34.24 1.17
CA THR A 17 50.81 33.65 2.51
C THR A 17 52.17 33.69 3.24
N PRO A 18 52.34 33.73 4.59
CA PRO A 18 51.45 33.24 5.66
C PRO A 18 51.39 34.09 6.95
N SER A 19 50.48 33.78 7.88
CA SER A 19 50.77 33.56 9.32
C SER A 19 49.56 33.80 10.25
N GLN A 20 49.54 32.96 11.29
CA GLN A 20 49.10 33.23 12.68
C GLN A 20 47.61 33.30 13.04
N GLY A 21 47.26 32.40 13.97
CA GLY A 21 46.58 32.82 15.20
C GLY A 21 45.09 32.51 15.26
N VAL A 22 44.75 31.26 15.54
CA VAL A 22 43.45 30.91 16.14
C VAL A 22 43.46 31.42 17.60
N PRO A 23 42.53 32.29 18.04
CA PRO A 23 42.39 32.59 19.45
C PRO A 23 41.61 31.45 20.12
N GLN A 24 42.35 30.67 20.91
CA GLN A 24 41.83 29.72 21.88
C GLN A 24 41.27 30.49 23.08
N ALA A 25 39.96 30.39 23.32
CA ALA A 25 39.36 30.89 24.55
C ALA A 25 39.44 29.82 25.65
N ALA A 26 40.22 30.13 26.68
CA ALA A 26 40.36 29.34 27.90
C ALA A 26 39.25 29.67 28.92
N ALA A 27 38.87 28.66 29.69
CA ALA A 27 38.03 28.76 30.88
C ALA A 27 38.74 29.53 32.02
N PRO A 28 37.96 29.93 33.04
CA PRO A 28 38.34 29.55 34.40
C PRO A 28 37.18 28.88 35.14
N GLY A 29 37.49 27.76 35.78
CA GLY A 29 36.63 27.14 36.79
C GLY A 29 36.91 27.70 38.19
N SER A 30 35.94 27.53 39.08
CA SER A 30 36.05 26.87 40.41
C SER A 30 35.03 27.47 41.38
N GLY A 31 34.11 26.62 41.87
CA GLY A 31 33.16 26.99 42.92
C GLY A 31 32.07 25.93 43.10
N GLU A 32 32.43 24.78 43.68
CA GLU A 32 31.50 23.80 44.24
C GLU A 32 31.04 24.27 45.65
N PRO A 33 29.89 23.80 46.19
CA PRO A 33 29.88 22.48 46.83
C PRO A 33 28.55 21.68 46.79
N LYS A 34 28.74 20.34 46.70
CA LYS A 34 28.09 19.25 47.48
C LYS A 34 26.62 18.87 47.25
N ARG A 35 26.49 17.65 46.73
CA ARG A 35 25.36 16.72 46.79
C ARG A 35 25.57 15.73 47.95
N PRO A 36 24.51 15.17 48.56
CA PRO A 36 24.60 13.88 49.24
C PRO A 36 24.02 12.75 48.37
N GLU A 37 24.91 11.81 48.06
CA GLU A 37 24.77 10.35 47.93
C GLU A 37 23.88 9.74 49.05
N ASP A 38 23.31 8.54 49.04
CA ASP A 38 23.29 7.36 48.18
C ASP A 38 22.16 6.44 48.72
N HIS A 39 21.73 5.45 47.91
CA HIS A 39 21.60 4.02 48.29
C HIS A 39 20.53 3.29 47.47
N ALA A 40 21.02 2.27 46.74
CA ALA A 40 20.23 1.23 46.10
C ALA A 40 19.99 0.05 47.08
N ALA A 41 18.78 -0.52 47.08
CA ALA A 41 18.48 -1.93 47.35
C ALA A 41 16.99 -2.23 47.07
N SER A 42 16.68 -3.21 46.21
CA SER A 42 15.38 -3.92 46.16
C SER A 42 15.38 -5.09 47.17
N PRO A 43 14.33 -5.93 47.36
CA PRO A 43 12.90 -5.87 46.97
C PRO A 43 11.93 -6.14 48.17
N ALA A 44 10.64 -5.75 48.10
CA ALA A 44 9.60 -6.27 49.01
C ALA A 44 8.17 -6.23 48.44
N THR A 45 7.56 -7.43 48.42
CA THR A 45 6.14 -7.85 48.48
C THR A 45 5.00 -6.80 48.61
N PRO A 46 3.84 -7.00 47.93
CA PRO A 46 2.65 -6.17 48.12
C PRO A 46 1.85 -6.58 49.36
N PRO A 47 1.24 -5.64 50.13
CA PRO A 47 0.23 -5.98 51.10
C PRO A 47 -1.15 -6.13 50.45
N ARG A 48 -1.81 -7.23 50.81
CA ARG A 48 -3.23 -7.55 50.60
C ARG A 48 -4.15 -6.44 51.12
N GLY A 49 -5.23 -6.20 50.39
CA GLY A 49 -6.46 -5.68 50.98
C GLY A 49 -7.20 -4.66 50.12
N TRP A 50 -7.81 -5.11 49.01
CA TRP A 50 -9.08 -4.55 48.55
C TRP A 50 -9.76 -5.53 47.58
N GLN A 51 -10.89 -6.07 48.00
CA GLN A 51 -11.78 -6.93 47.19
C GLN A 51 -12.84 -6.05 46.52
N ALA A 52 -13.12 -6.32 45.25
CA ALA A 52 -14.20 -5.67 44.52
C ALA A 52 -15.56 -6.25 44.97
N PRO A 53 -16.59 -5.44 45.26
CA PRO A 53 -17.95 -5.94 45.42
C PRO A 53 -18.61 -6.15 44.07
N ASP A 54 -19.10 -7.36 43.84
CA ASP A 54 -20.01 -7.71 42.76
C ASP A 54 -21.31 -6.89 42.87
N ALA A 55 -21.52 -5.94 41.96
CA ALA A 55 -22.77 -5.20 41.85
C ALA A 55 -23.63 -5.81 40.74
N GLN A 56 -24.42 -6.82 41.12
CA GLN A 56 -25.62 -7.25 40.40
C GLN A 56 -26.62 -6.08 40.39
N ALA A 57 -26.91 -5.55 39.21
CA ALA A 57 -27.92 -4.51 39.04
C ALA A 57 -29.33 -5.11 39.18
N THR A 58 -30.04 -4.75 40.24
CA THR A 58 -31.50 -4.88 40.35
C THR A 58 -32.16 -3.52 40.05
N PRO A 59 -33.30 -3.45 39.34
CA PRO A 59 -33.97 -2.18 39.07
C PRO A 59 -34.84 -1.76 40.27
N ALA A 60 -34.60 -0.57 40.82
CA ALA A 60 -35.42 0.03 41.86
C ALA A 60 -36.53 0.91 41.23
N THR A 61 -37.76 0.72 41.72
CA THR A 61 -38.98 1.50 41.44
C THR A 61 -38.97 2.85 42.17
N PRO A 62 -39.61 3.91 41.62
CA PRO A 62 -39.68 5.21 42.29
C PRO A 62 -40.73 5.23 43.42
N PRO A 63 -40.52 6.03 44.49
CA PRO A 63 -41.40 6.07 45.65
C PRO A 63 -42.67 6.92 45.43
N PRO A 64 -43.79 6.61 46.10
CA PRO A 64 -45.04 7.36 45.97
C PRO A 64 -45.21 8.44 47.04
N GLY A 65 -45.81 9.56 46.62
CA GLY A 65 -46.69 10.36 47.48
C GLY A 65 -46.10 11.62 48.12
N TRP A 66 -46.48 12.78 47.58
CA TRP A 66 -46.91 13.94 48.39
C TRP A 66 -48.07 14.62 47.67
N GLN A 67 -49.26 14.53 48.27
CA GLN A 67 -50.46 15.23 47.87
C GLN A 67 -50.72 16.43 48.82
N HIS A 68 -51.30 17.47 48.21
CA HIS A 68 -52.09 18.58 48.76
C HIS A 68 -51.42 19.89 49.23
N GLY A 69 -51.71 20.95 48.45
CA GLY A 69 -51.80 22.36 48.83
C GLY A 69 -52.95 23.03 48.04
N PRO A 70 -53.57 24.13 48.52
CA PRO A 70 -54.97 24.47 48.23
C PRO A 70 -55.21 25.05 46.83
N THR A 71 -56.40 24.76 46.31
CA THR A 71 -56.99 25.27 45.07
C THR A 71 -57.09 26.80 45.07
N TYR A 72 -56.26 27.46 44.26
CA TYR A 72 -56.58 28.74 43.67
C TYR A 72 -56.86 28.51 42.18
N GLN A 73 -58.04 28.91 41.75
CA GLN A 73 -58.50 28.88 40.38
C GLN A 73 -58.42 30.32 39.84
N PRO A 74 -57.47 30.63 38.94
CA PRO A 74 -57.55 31.82 38.12
C PRO A 74 -58.28 31.48 36.81
N ASP A 75 -59.04 32.45 36.34
CA ASP A 75 -59.95 32.41 35.21
C ASP A 75 -59.37 31.79 33.93
N ALA A 76 -60.27 31.14 33.19
CA ALA A 76 -59.99 30.52 31.90
C ALA A 76 -59.42 31.54 30.90
N LEU A 77 -58.14 31.35 30.56
CA LEU A 77 -57.55 31.95 29.37
C LEU A 77 -58.10 31.24 28.11
N PRO A 78 -58.39 31.96 27.01
CA PRO A 78 -58.90 31.37 25.78
C PRO A 78 -57.88 30.38 25.19
N PRO A 79 -58.32 29.32 24.48
CA PRO A 79 -57.42 28.29 23.97
C PRO A 79 -56.56 28.89 22.87
N PHE A 80 -55.31 29.22 23.20
CA PHE A 80 -54.28 29.43 22.20
C PHE A 80 -53.95 28.06 21.60
N THR A 81 -54.37 27.82 20.36
CA THR A 81 -53.88 26.72 19.52
C THR A 81 -52.44 27.01 19.11
N GLY A 82 -51.54 26.99 20.09
CA GLY A 82 -50.12 26.93 19.85
C GLY A 82 -49.75 25.50 19.47
N GLN A 83 -49.46 25.26 18.18
CA GLN A 83 -48.63 24.15 17.79
C GLN A 83 -47.36 24.21 18.66
N GLN A 84 -47.19 23.25 19.56
CA GLN A 84 -45.96 23.13 20.32
C GLN A 84 -44.82 23.02 19.29
N PRO A 85 -43.83 23.93 19.32
CA PRO A 85 -42.61 23.70 18.57
C PRO A 85 -42.02 22.41 19.14
N GLN A 86 -41.99 21.36 18.33
CA GLN A 86 -41.17 20.20 18.65
C GLN A 86 -39.75 20.74 18.79
N TYR A 87 -39.29 20.91 20.02
CA TYR A 87 -37.88 21.01 20.31
C TYR A 87 -37.28 19.69 19.86
N GLN A 88 -36.81 19.66 18.61
CA GLN A 88 -35.90 18.63 18.15
C GLN A 88 -34.74 18.67 19.14
N GLN A 89 -34.71 17.68 20.02
CA GLN A 89 -33.56 17.45 20.89
C GLN A 89 -32.35 17.39 19.98
N TYR A 90 -31.56 18.46 19.98
CA TYR A 90 -30.26 18.49 19.37
C TYR A 90 -29.43 17.47 20.17
N GLN A 91 -29.43 16.22 19.71
CA GLN A 91 -28.58 15.19 20.28
C GLN A 91 -27.14 15.60 19.94
N PRO A 92 -26.32 16.00 20.93
CA PRO A 92 -24.91 16.25 20.66
C PRO A 92 -24.34 14.97 20.04
N PRO A 93 -23.38 15.07 19.09
CA PRO A 93 -22.85 13.91 18.39
C PRO A 93 -22.43 12.87 19.42
N ARG A 94 -23.11 11.72 19.45
CA ARG A 94 -22.77 10.64 20.36
C ARG A 94 -21.34 10.23 20.06
N TRP A 95 -20.44 10.51 21.00
CA TRP A 95 -19.08 10.01 20.97
C TRP A 95 -19.13 8.49 20.78
N ASN A 96 -18.59 8.01 19.66
CA ASN A 96 -18.48 6.59 19.35
C ASN A 96 -17.07 6.14 19.77
N PRO A 97 -16.92 5.10 20.62
CA PRO A 97 -15.63 4.52 20.99
C PRO A 97 -14.75 4.11 19.80
N ASN A 98 -15.31 4.04 18.60
CA ASN A 98 -14.65 3.63 17.35
C ASN A 98 -14.23 4.78 16.39
N GLY A 99 -14.25 6.05 16.81
CA GLY A 99 -13.69 7.19 16.03
C GLY A 99 -14.73 8.06 15.30
N LEU A 100 -14.25 9.17 14.73
CA LEU A 100 -14.94 10.37 14.19
C LEU A 100 -15.91 10.13 13.00
N GLY A 101 -16.51 8.94 12.88
CA GLY A 101 -17.34 8.54 11.74
C GLY A 101 -16.51 8.08 10.53
N LYS A 102 -17.17 7.40 9.58
CA LYS A 102 -16.63 7.00 8.27
C LYS A 102 -17.19 7.94 7.19
N PRO A 103 -16.69 9.18 7.02
CA PRO A 103 -17.06 9.98 5.86
C PRO A 103 -16.43 9.34 4.61
N GLY A 104 -17.15 8.45 3.93
CA GLY A 104 -16.66 7.75 2.75
C GLY A 104 -16.28 6.29 3.00
N VAL A 105 -15.20 5.83 2.35
CA VAL A 105 -14.80 4.41 2.27
C VAL A 105 -13.81 3.99 3.38
N ILE A 106 -13.14 4.95 4.03
CA ILE A 106 -12.06 4.68 4.99
C ILE A 106 -12.40 5.31 6.35
N ALA A 107 -12.04 4.65 7.46
CA ALA A 107 -12.13 5.23 8.79
C ALA A 107 -11.07 6.32 9.00
N LEU A 108 -11.43 7.44 9.63
CA LEU A 108 -10.49 8.52 9.98
C LEU A 108 -9.67 8.20 11.24
N ARG A 109 -9.03 7.03 11.25
CA ARG A 109 -8.15 6.58 12.34
C ARG A 109 -7.04 5.69 11.77
N PRO A 110 -5.94 5.50 12.50
CA PRO A 110 -4.94 4.49 12.17
C PRO A 110 -5.62 3.12 11.93
N LEU A 111 -5.42 2.55 10.75
CA LEU A 111 -6.17 1.39 10.29
C LEU A 111 -5.55 0.09 10.81
N ASN A 112 -6.39 -0.85 11.22
CA ASN A 112 -6.00 -2.24 11.41
C ASN A 112 -6.01 -2.98 10.06
N ILE A 113 -5.37 -4.15 10.01
CA ILE A 113 -5.30 -4.96 8.78
C ILE A 113 -6.71 -5.25 8.23
N GLY A 114 -7.66 -5.59 9.12
CA GLY A 114 -9.06 -5.81 8.74
C GLY A 114 -9.73 -4.56 8.15
N ASP A 115 -9.45 -3.37 8.67
CA ASP A 115 -9.99 -2.12 8.13
C ASP A 115 -9.42 -1.81 6.73
N ILE A 116 -8.17 -2.18 6.47
CA ILE A 116 -7.52 -2.02 5.16
C ILE A 116 -8.21 -2.92 4.12
N LEU A 117 -8.42 -4.18 4.46
CA LEU A 117 -9.07 -5.16 3.58
C LEU A 117 -10.56 -4.81 3.36
N ASP A 118 -11.29 -4.47 4.44
CA ASP A 118 -12.69 -4.04 4.36
C ASP A 118 -12.83 -2.75 3.54
N GLY A 119 -11.88 -1.81 3.70
CA GLY A 119 -11.82 -0.59 2.89
C GLY A 119 -11.63 -0.87 1.40
N ALA A 120 -10.76 -1.82 1.04
CA ALA A 120 -10.55 -2.21 -0.37
C ALA A 120 -11.82 -2.86 -0.95
N ILE A 121 -12.47 -3.77 -0.23
CA ILE A 121 -13.72 -4.41 -0.66
C ILE A 121 -14.85 -3.38 -0.76
N THR A 122 -14.96 -2.47 0.20
CA THR A 122 -15.96 -1.40 0.19
C THR A 122 -15.74 -0.46 -0.99
N ALA A 123 -14.49 -0.13 -1.33
CA ALA A 123 -14.15 0.67 -2.52
C ALA A 123 -14.61 -0.02 -3.81
N ILE A 124 -14.33 -1.33 -3.94
CA ILE A 124 -14.80 -2.14 -5.08
C ILE A 124 -16.33 -2.11 -5.16
N ARG A 125 -17.04 -2.33 -4.04
CA ARG A 125 -18.51 -2.38 -4.05
C ARG A 125 -19.16 -1.03 -4.38
N ARG A 126 -18.65 0.08 -3.82
CA ARG A 126 -19.23 1.41 -4.03
C ARG A 126 -18.97 1.97 -5.42
N HIS A 127 -17.85 1.61 -6.04
CA HIS A 127 -17.44 2.09 -7.36
C HIS A 127 -17.18 0.95 -8.34
N ALA A 128 -18.03 -0.09 -8.31
CA ALA A 128 -17.79 -1.36 -8.99
C ALA A 128 -17.48 -1.20 -10.49
N LEU A 129 -18.27 -0.43 -11.22
CA LEU A 129 -18.05 -0.25 -12.66
C LEU A 129 -16.69 0.41 -12.97
N LEU A 130 -16.29 1.41 -12.19
CA LEU A 130 -15.01 2.10 -12.41
C LEU A 130 -13.83 1.23 -12.01
N VAL A 131 -13.90 0.62 -10.82
CA VAL A 131 -12.82 -0.18 -10.25
C VAL A 131 -12.63 -1.48 -11.03
N LEU A 132 -13.71 -2.20 -11.32
CA LEU A 132 -13.66 -3.41 -12.15
C LEU A 132 -13.39 -3.09 -13.61
N GLY A 133 -13.81 -1.93 -14.13
CA GLY A 133 -13.46 -1.49 -15.48
C GLY A 133 -11.95 -1.29 -15.63
N ILE A 134 -11.31 -0.57 -14.70
CA ILE A 134 -9.85 -0.42 -14.67
C ILE A 134 -9.18 -1.79 -14.46
N GLY A 135 -9.72 -2.63 -13.57
CA GLY A 135 -9.24 -3.98 -13.31
C GLY A 135 -9.30 -4.88 -14.54
N ALA A 136 -10.41 -4.85 -15.30
CA ALA A 136 -10.60 -5.62 -16.52
C ALA A 136 -9.61 -5.20 -17.61
N VAL A 137 -9.42 -3.89 -17.81
CA VAL A 137 -8.41 -3.39 -18.76
C VAL A 137 -7.02 -3.85 -18.36
N ALA A 138 -6.65 -3.72 -17.08
CA ALA A 138 -5.36 -4.19 -16.59
C ALA A 138 -5.19 -5.70 -16.74
N ALA A 139 -6.23 -6.50 -16.48
CA ALA A 139 -6.22 -7.94 -16.61
C ALA A 139 -6.07 -8.38 -18.08
N VAL A 140 -6.82 -7.76 -18.99
CA VAL A 140 -6.70 -8.01 -20.43
C VAL A 140 -5.31 -7.64 -20.94
N LEU A 141 -4.77 -6.47 -20.55
CA LEU A 141 -3.42 -6.08 -20.94
C LEU A 141 -2.37 -7.07 -20.41
N THR A 142 -2.49 -7.47 -19.13
CA THR A 142 -1.57 -8.42 -18.51
C THR A 142 -1.62 -9.77 -19.21
N ALA A 143 -2.82 -10.29 -19.47
CA ALA A 143 -3.02 -11.57 -20.13
C ALA A 143 -2.60 -11.53 -21.61
N ALA A 144 -2.92 -10.46 -22.34
CA ALA A 144 -2.54 -10.32 -23.75
C ALA A 144 -1.02 -10.24 -23.91
N ILE A 145 -0.34 -9.42 -23.10
CA ILE A 145 1.12 -9.30 -23.16
C ILE A 145 1.76 -10.62 -22.71
N SER A 146 1.26 -11.24 -21.64
CA SER A 146 1.72 -12.56 -21.19
C SER A 146 1.52 -13.63 -22.25
N PHE A 147 0.37 -13.63 -22.94
CA PHE A 147 0.09 -14.56 -24.03
C PHE A 147 1.04 -14.37 -25.20
N VAL A 148 1.31 -13.13 -25.62
CA VAL A 148 2.27 -12.83 -26.70
C VAL A 148 3.66 -13.28 -26.27
N LEU A 149 4.08 -12.95 -25.05
CA LEU A 149 5.36 -13.41 -24.51
C LEU A 149 5.44 -14.93 -24.52
N GLN A 150 4.42 -15.62 -24.00
CA GLN A 150 4.37 -17.07 -24.00
C GLN A 150 4.42 -17.61 -25.44
N LYS A 151 3.57 -17.14 -26.34
CA LYS A 151 3.49 -17.64 -27.71
C LYS A 151 4.74 -17.38 -28.56
N TYR A 152 5.48 -16.30 -28.33
CA TYR A 152 6.62 -15.96 -29.20
C TYR A 152 7.98 -16.18 -28.54
N VAL A 153 8.04 -16.14 -27.21
CA VAL A 153 9.27 -16.34 -26.45
C VAL A 153 9.35 -17.78 -25.90
N LEU A 154 8.22 -18.43 -25.59
CA LEU A 154 8.19 -19.84 -25.18
C LEU A 154 8.07 -20.82 -26.34
N THR A 155 7.55 -20.44 -27.51
CA THR A 155 7.41 -21.40 -28.62
C THR A 155 8.76 -21.79 -29.24
N ASP A 156 9.82 -21.03 -28.96
CA ASP A 156 11.20 -21.39 -29.29
C ASP A 156 11.92 -22.19 -28.17
N LEU A 157 11.19 -22.66 -27.13
CA LEU A 157 11.67 -23.63 -26.11
C LEU A 157 11.94 -25.03 -26.71
N ALA A 158 12.46 -25.11 -27.93
CA ALA A 158 13.10 -26.31 -28.43
C ALA A 158 14.12 -26.87 -27.41
N GLY A 159 14.72 -26.02 -26.55
CA GLY A 159 15.57 -26.39 -25.42
C GLY A 159 14.92 -27.32 -24.37
N PHE A 160 13.64 -27.11 -24.03
CA PHE A 160 12.97 -27.92 -22.99
C PHE A 160 12.55 -29.30 -23.52
N ALA A 161 12.22 -29.40 -24.80
CA ALA A 161 11.96 -30.69 -25.45
C ALA A 161 13.25 -31.48 -25.69
N THR A 162 14.35 -30.79 -26.04
CA THR A 162 15.65 -31.46 -26.27
C THR A 162 16.26 -32.09 -25.02
N THR A 163 15.98 -31.59 -23.80
CA THR A 163 16.41 -32.26 -22.55
C THR A 163 15.69 -33.59 -22.32
N VAL A 164 14.44 -33.70 -22.75
CA VAL A 164 13.57 -34.88 -22.58
C VAL A 164 13.92 -35.97 -23.60
N GLU A 165 14.55 -35.62 -24.72
CA GLU A 165 15.01 -36.56 -25.76
C GLU A 165 16.46 -37.06 -25.56
N LEU A 166 17.17 -36.61 -24.52
CA LEU A 166 18.50 -37.13 -24.21
C LEU A 166 18.39 -38.61 -23.81
N GLY A 167 18.76 -39.49 -24.74
CA GLY A 167 18.82 -40.93 -24.47
C GLY A 167 19.90 -41.28 -23.43
N PRO A 168 19.95 -42.53 -22.96
CA PRO A 168 20.95 -42.97 -21.97
C PRO A 168 22.42 -42.80 -22.40
N ALA A 169 22.66 -42.52 -23.68
CA ALA A 169 23.98 -42.33 -24.28
C ALA A 169 24.35 -40.84 -24.48
N ALA A 170 23.57 -39.90 -23.95
CA ALA A 170 23.87 -38.47 -24.04
C ALA A 170 25.23 -38.13 -23.41
N THR A 171 26.00 -37.28 -24.08
CA THR A 171 27.28 -36.81 -23.59
C THR A 171 27.10 -35.80 -22.44
N GLU A 172 28.13 -35.67 -21.59
CA GLU A 172 28.13 -34.68 -20.49
C GLU A 172 27.95 -33.24 -21.02
N GLU A 173 28.45 -32.96 -22.21
CA GLU A 173 28.31 -31.67 -22.87
C GLU A 173 26.89 -31.39 -23.36
N GLU A 174 26.24 -32.38 -23.97
CA GLU A 174 24.82 -32.28 -24.36
C GLU A 174 23.93 -32.07 -23.14
N LEU A 175 24.16 -32.81 -22.06
CA LEU A 175 23.42 -32.65 -20.81
C LEU A 175 23.61 -31.24 -20.23
N ARG A 176 24.85 -30.75 -20.16
CA ARG A 176 25.17 -29.41 -19.65
C ARG A 176 24.50 -28.31 -20.49
N ASN A 177 24.60 -28.40 -21.81
CA ASN A 177 24.04 -27.40 -22.72
C ASN A 177 22.50 -27.37 -22.64
N ALA A 178 21.87 -28.55 -22.54
CA ALA A 178 20.43 -28.66 -22.42
C ALA A 178 19.93 -28.14 -21.05
N LEU A 179 20.67 -28.39 -19.96
CA LEU A 179 20.40 -27.81 -18.65
C LEU A 179 20.51 -26.27 -18.68
N PHE A 180 21.62 -25.71 -19.16
CA PHE A 180 21.81 -24.27 -19.20
C PHE A 180 20.83 -23.56 -20.14
N GLY A 181 20.48 -24.15 -21.28
CA GLY A 181 19.43 -23.64 -22.17
C GLY A 181 18.08 -23.59 -21.45
N THR A 182 17.70 -24.70 -20.81
CA THR A 182 16.43 -24.79 -20.06
C THR A 182 16.35 -23.75 -18.94
N PHE A 183 17.41 -23.63 -18.13
CA PHE A 183 17.46 -22.60 -17.09
C PHE A 183 17.39 -21.20 -17.69
N GLY A 184 18.17 -20.93 -18.75
CA GLY A 184 18.18 -19.64 -19.45
C GLY A 184 16.79 -19.22 -19.93
N ASP A 185 16.06 -20.14 -20.57
CA ASP A 185 14.72 -19.87 -21.07
C ASP A 185 13.72 -19.64 -19.92
N LEU A 186 13.77 -20.48 -18.87
CA LEU A 186 12.95 -20.27 -17.68
C LEU A 186 13.22 -18.91 -17.03
N PHE A 187 14.49 -18.51 -16.92
CA PHE A 187 14.87 -17.20 -16.38
C PHE A 187 14.32 -16.07 -17.25
N LEU A 188 14.50 -16.14 -18.56
CA LEU A 188 14.03 -15.10 -19.48
C LEU A 188 12.52 -14.91 -19.38
N VAL A 189 11.77 -16.00 -19.23
CA VAL A 189 10.31 -16.01 -19.08
C VAL A 189 9.90 -15.44 -17.73
N LEU A 190 10.52 -15.89 -16.63
CA LEU A 190 10.21 -15.42 -15.29
C LEU A 190 10.53 -13.94 -15.13
N ILE A 191 11.67 -13.48 -15.67
CA ILE A 191 12.06 -12.07 -15.66
C ILE A 191 11.06 -11.24 -16.44
N SER A 192 10.78 -11.62 -17.68
CA SER A 192 9.86 -10.86 -18.56
C SER A 192 8.45 -10.80 -17.95
N SER A 193 7.93 -11.94 -17.49
CA SER A 193 6.61 -12.03 -16.84
C SER A 193 6.55 -11.21 -15.54
N SER A 194 7.59 -11.28 -14.71
CA SER A 194 7.69 -10.49 -13.48
C SER A 194 7.71 -8.99 -13.76
N LEU A 195 8.48 -8.55 -14.76
CA LEU A 195 8.58 -7.14 -15.17
C LEU A 195 7.22 -6.62 -15.64
N ILE A 196 6.55 -7.35 -16.54
CA ILE A 196 5.24 -6.99 -17.10
C ILE A 196 4.20 -6.89 -15.99
N THR A 197 4.11 -7.93 -15.15
CA THR A 197 3.10 -8.01 -14.08
C THR A 197 3.29 -6.88 -13.07
N THR A 198 4.52 -6.65 -12.63
CA THR A 198 4.82 -5.59 -11.66
C THR A 198 4.60 -4.20 -12.25
N PHE A 199 5.00 -4.00 -13.50
CA PHE A 199 4.78 -2.74 -14.22
C PHE A 199 3.28 -2.40 -14.32
N LEU A 200 2.47 -3.32 -14.84
CA LEU A 200 1.03 -3.11 -15.03
C LEU A 200 0.30 -2.94 -13.70
N LEU A 201 0.65 -3.74 -12.68
CA LEU A 201 0.10 -3.59 -11.34
C LEU A 201 0.43 -2.21 -10.74
N THR A 202 1.65 -1.71 -10.95
CA THR A 202 2.06 -0.39 -10.43
C THR A 202 1.33 0.76 -11.10
N VAL A 203 1.17 0.70 -12.43
CA VAL A 203 0.33 1.66 -13.16
C VAL A 203 -1.11 1.60 -12.65
N THR A 204 -1.64 0.40 -12.44
CA THR A 204 -3.00 0.20 -11.90
C THR A 204 -3.15 0.75 -10.49
N THR A 205 -2.15 0.56 -9.62
CA THR A 205 -2.10 1.16 -8.28
C THR A 205 -2.12 2.68 -8.34
N GLY A 206 -1.37 3.28 -9.27
CA GLY A 206 -1.43 4.74 -9.49
C GLY A 206 -2.81 5.22 -9.94
N LEU A 207 -3.46 4.51 -10.87
CA LEU A 207 -4.82 4.82 -11.31
C LEU A 207 -5.84 4.69 -10.17
N MET A 208 -5.73 3.62 -9.37
CA MET A 208 -6.57 3.40 -8.18
C MET A 208 -6.31 4.45 -7.09
N ALA A 209 -5.09 4.98 -6.99
CA ALA A 209 -4.79 6.05 -6.05
C ALA A 209 -5.61 7.31 -6.34
N ALA A 210 -5.72 7.73 -7.61
CA ALA A 210 -6.56 8.88 -7.99
C ALA A 210 -8.05 8.64 -7.68
N VAL A 211 -8.54 7.42 -7.90
CA VAL A 211 -9.90 7.03 -7.52
C VAL A 211 -10.11 7.13 -6.01
N MET A 212 -9.20 6.54 -5.23
CA MET A 212 -9.32 6.46 -3.78
C MET A 212 -9.15 7.82 -3.10
N GLY A 213 -8.29 8.69 -3.62
CA GLY A 213 -8.10 10.04 -3.09
C GLY A 213 -9.40 10.84 -3.03
N ARG A 214 -10.29 10.67 -4.03
CA ARG A 214 -11.62 11.29 -4.03
C ARG A 214 -12.65 10.50 -3.22
N ALA A 215 -12.65 9.18 -3.35
CA ALA A 215 -13.59 8.31 -2.62
C ALA A 215 -13.42 8.42 -1.09
N ALA A 216 -12.19 8.59 -0.61
CA ALA A 216 -11.88 8.80 0.79
C ALA A 216 -12.39 10.14 1.32
N LEU A 217 -12.54 11.15 0.45
CA LEU A 217 -13.10 12.46 0.78
C LEU A 217 -14.62 12.53 0.60
N GLY A 218 -15.29 11.41 0.31
CA GLY A 218 -16.73 11.36 0.03
C GLY A 218 -17.16 12.09 -1.23
N ARG A 219 -16.21 12.43 -2.13
CA ARG A 219 -16.51 13.13 -3.39
C ARG A 219 -16.96 12.15 -4.45
N GLU A 220 -17.78 12.63 -5.38
CA GLU A 220 -18.21 11.83 -6.52
C GLU A 220 -17.02 11.37 -7.37
N VAL A 221 -17.05 10.09 -7.76
CA VAL A 221 -16.00 9.45 -8.54
C VAL A 221 -16.55 9.03 -9.90
N SER A 222 -16.05 9.65 -10.96
CA SER A 222 -16.33 9.28 -12.35
C SER A 222 -15.03 9.05 -13.13
N PHE A 223 -15.09 8.29 -14.23
CA PHE A 223 -13.96 7.97 -15.09
C PHE A 223 -13.29 9.22 -15.66
N GLY A 224 -14.06 10.15 -16.23
CA GLY A 224 -13.51 11.36 -16.85
C GLY A 224 -12.75 12.24 -15.86
N ILE A 225 -13.23 12.37 -14.63
CA ILE A 225 -12.52 13.14 -13.60
C ILE A 225 -11.26 12.39 -13.14
N ALA A 226 -11.33 11.07 -12.95
CA ALA A 226 -10.16 10.26 -12.56
C ALA A 226 -9.06 10.32 -13.62
N TRP A 227 -9.44 10.23 -14.89
CA TRP A 227 -8.52 10.31 -16.02
C TRP A 227 -7.84 11.68 -16.10
N ARG A 228 -8.59 12.78 -15.95
CA ARG A 228 -8.01 14.14 -15.94
C ARG A 228 -7.03 14.38 -14.80
N GLU A 229 -7.20 13.69 -13.68
CA GLU A 229 -6.27 13.76 -12.55
C GLU A 229 -4.97 13.00 -12.82
N VAL A 230 -5.04 11.86 -13.52
CA VAL A 230 -3.87 11.02 -13.82
C VAL A 230 -3.15 11.44 -15.10
N GLN A 231 -3.85 11.90 -16.13
CA GLN A 231 -3.28 12.23 -17.45
C GLN A 231 -2.02 13.12 -17.38
N PRO A 232 -1.97 14.22 -16.60
CA PRO A 232 -0.76 15.05 -16.50
C PRO A 232 0.44 14.32 -15.88
N ARG A 233 0.19 13.22 -15.18
CA ARG A 233 1.19 12.43 -14.44
C ARG A 233 1.40 11.04 -15.03
N LEU A 234 0.79 10.74 -16.17
CA LEU A 234 0.90 9.42 -16.79
C LEU A 234 2.36 9.09 -17.10
N LEU A 235 3.11 10.04 -17.68
CA LEU A 235 4.51 9.81 -18.02
C LEU A 235 5.41 9.62 -16.78
N PRO A 236 5.35 10.47 -15.73
CA PRO A 236 6.01 10.18 -14.46
C PRO A 236 5.59 8.85 -13.82
N LEU A 237 4.32 8.47 -13.91
CA LEU A 237 3.81 7.21 -13.35
C LEU A 237 4.37 6.00 -14.10
N LEU A 238 4.45 6.06 -15.43
CA LEU A 238 5.09 5.04 -16.25
C LEU A 238 6.59 4.94 -15.91
N GLY A 239 7.27 6.06 -15.67
CA GLY A 239 8.64 6.07 -15.20
C GLY A 239 8.80 5.37 -13.84
N VAL A 240 7.95 5.70 -12.86
CA VAL A 240 7.94 5.03 -11.55
C VAL A 240 7.66 3.54 -11.70
N ALA A 241 6.65 3.17 -12.50
CA ALA A 241 6.31 1.78 -12.74
C ALA A 241 7.46 0.99 -13.37
N PHE A 242 8.16 1.59 -14.35
CA PHE A 242 9.29 0.97 -15.03
C PHE A 242 10.49 0.76 -14.09
N VAL A 243 10.88 1.79 -13.34
CA VAL A 243 12.03 1.68 -12.43
C VAL A 243 11.71 0.75 -11.26
N TYR A 244 10.50 0.81 -10.72
CA TYR A 244 10.08 -0.08 -9.66
C TYR A 244 10.03 -1.54 -10.12
N SER A 245 9.44 -1.82 -11.28
CA SER A 245 9.41 -3.19 -11.81
C SER A 245 10.83 -3.69 -12.06
N LEU A 246 11.67 -2.90 -12.73
CA LEU A 246 13.05 -3.27 -13.02
C LEU A 246 13.85 -3.59 -11.76
N LEU A 247 13.85 -2.70 -10.76
CA LEU A 247 14.66 -2.90 -9.56
C LEU A 247 14.11 -4.02 -8.67
N SER A 248 12.79 -4.18 -8.59
CA SER A 248 12.18 -5.28 -7.85
C SER A 248 12.48 -6.64 -8.50
N THR A 249 12.39 -6.76 -9.83
CA THR A 249 12.71 -7.99 -10.56
C THR A 249 14.20 -8.31 -10.48
N ILE A 250 15.08 -7.35 -10.76
CA ILE A 250 16.54 -7.54 -10.59
C ILE A 250 16.86 -7.96 -9.15
N GLY A 251 16.23 -7.30 -8.17
CA GLY A 251 16.37 -7.64 -6.77
C GLY A 251 16.07 -9.12 -6.53
N VAL A 252 14.88 -9.59 -6.90
CA VAL A 252 14.46 -10.99 -6.72
C VAL A 252 15.39 -11.97 -7.45
N MET A 253 15.85 -11.63 -8.65
CA MET A 253 16.72 -12.49 -9.46
C MET A 253 18.13 -12.63 -8.89
N LEU A 254 18.67 -11.57 -8.28
CA LEU A 254 19.96 -11.64 -7.59
C LEU A 254 19.85 -12.41 -6.28
N CYS A 255 18.78 -12.16 -5.50
CA CYS A 255 18.43 -12.92 -4.30
C CYS A 255 17.04 -12.51 -3.79
N ILE A 256 16.33 -13.40 -3.10
CA ILE A 256 15.00 -13.12 -2.54
C ILE A 256 15.02 -11.88 -1.61
N ILE A 257 16.04 -11.72 -0.77
CA ILE A 257 16.11 -10.64 0.23
C ILE A 257 16.11 -9.24 -0.42
N PRO A 258 17.05 -8.88 -1.33
CA PRO A 258 17.04 -7.57 -1.98
C PRO A 258 15.76 -7.32 -2.79
N GLY A 259 15.18 -8.36 -3.38
CA GLY A 259 13.88 -8.29 -4.04
C GLY A 259 12.74 -7.88 -3.11
N VAL A 260 12.64 -8.51 -1.95
CA VAL A 260 11.62 -8.16 -0.93
C VAL A 260 11.83 -6.76 -0.38
N LEU A 261 13.09 -6.34 -0.15
CA LEU A 261 13.39 -4.98 0.28
C LEU A 261 12.94 -3.96 -0.75
N ALA A 262 13.33 -4.13 -2.02
CA ALA A 262 12.91 -3.27 -3.13
C ALA A 262 11.37 -3.23 -3.26
N TRP A 263 10.73 -4.39 -3.22
CA TRP A 263 9.27 -4.52 -3.29
C TRP A 263 8.58 -3.69 -2.20
N VAL A 264 8.97 -3.85 -0.94
CA VAL A 264 8.30 -3.21 0.21
C VAL A 264 8.64 -1.73 0.32
N PHE A 265 9.91 -1.33 0.17
CA PHE A 265 10.31 0.07 0.31
C PHE A 265 9.74 0.98 -0.77
N TRP A 266 9.44 0.43 -1.95
CA TRP A 266 8.93 1.19 -3.09
C TRP A 266 7.48 0.88 -3.47
N ALA A 267 6.80 -0.02 -2.74
CA ALA A 267 5.38 -0.35 -2.96
C ALA A 267 4.45 0.87 -2.94
N LEU A 268 4.81 1.92 -2.18
CA LEU A 268 3.99 3.11 -1.99
C LEU A 268 4.41 4.26 -2.93
N ALA A 269 5.33 4.04 -3.87
CA ALA A 269 5.82 5.09 -4.78
C ALA A 269 4.75 5.57 -5.75
N ALA A 270 3.98 4.65 -6.35
CA ALA A 270 2.87 5.00 -7.26
C ALA A 270 1.77 5.85 -6.57
N PRO A 271 1.22 5.46 -5.41
CA PRO A 271 0.24 6.30 -4.72
C PRO A 271 0.86 7.61 -4.20
N ALA A 272 2.12 7.64 -3.78
CA ALA A 272 2.80 8.88 -3.40
C ALA A 272 2.89 9.87 -4.58
N LEU A 273 3.30 9.39 -5.76
CA LEU A 273 3.38 10.23 -6.96
C LEU A 273 2.01 10.82 -7.33
N VAL A 274 0.98 9.99 -7.34
CA VAL A 274 -0.36 10.39 -7.78
C VAL A 274 -1.06 11.26 -6.74
N LEU A 275 -0.94 10.96 -5.44
CA LEU A 275 -1.67 11.68 -4.40
C LEU A 275 -0.94 12.95 -3.92
N GLU A 276 0.39 12.97 -3.92
CA GLU A 276 1.16 14.15 -3.46
C GLU A 276 1.57 15.10 -4.59
N ARG A 277 1.25 14.76 -5.84
CA ARG A 277 1.59 15.57 -7.02
C ARG A 277 3.11 15.80 -7.15
N GLY A 278 3.91 14.87 -6.64
CA GLY A 278 5.37 14.94 -6.65
C GLY A 278 6.01 14.57 -7.99
N THR A 279 7.32 14.67 -8.05
CA THR A 279 8.17 14.16 -9.14
C THR A 279 8.50 12.68 -8.95
N PHE A 280 9.04 12.05 -10.00
CA PHE A 280 9.55 10.68 -9.99
C PHE A 280 10.45 10.38 -8.78
N ARG A 281 11.49 11.20 -8.55
CA ARG A 281 12.47 10.97 -7.46
C ARG A 281 11.84 11.15 -6.08
N THR A 282 11.02 12.19 -5.92
CA THR A 282 10.35 12.47 -4.65
C THR A 282 9.38 11.35 -4.27
N ALA A 283 8.74 10.69 -5.23
CA ALA A 283 7.84 9.58 -4.97
C ALA A 283 8.55 8.36 -4.35
N PHE A 284 9.72 7.98 -4.86
CA PHE A 284 10.53 6.90 -4.29
C PHE A 284 11.08 7.25 -2.90
N ALA A 285 11.66 8.44 -2.75
CA ALA A 285 12.15 8.92 -1.46
C ALA A 285 11.04 8.95 -0.41
N ARG A 286 9.84 9.37 -0.83
CA ARG A 286 8.66 9.39 0.02
C ARG A 286 8.21 8.00 0.43
N SER A 287 8.15 7.05 -0.50
CA SER A 287 7.81 5.66 -0.20
C SER A 287 8.77 5.08 0.84
N VAL A 288 10.08 5.29 0.68
CA VAL A 288 11.09 4.85 1.66
C VAL A 288 10.86 5.50 3.02
N LYS A 289 10.62 6.81 3.05
CA LYS A 289 10.34 7.56 4.28
C LYS A 289 9.07 7.08 4.98
N LEU A 290 8.04 6.63 4.27
CA LEU A 290 6.80 6.10 4.88
C LEU A 290 6.97 4.67 5.40
N VAL A 291 7.85 3.88 4.78
CA VAL A 291 8.04 2.46 5.10
C VAL A 291 9.09 2.23 6.21
N SER A 292 10.13 3.06 6.32
CA SER A 292 11.36 2.84 7.12
C SER A 292 11.20 2.55 8.62
N GLY A 293 10.03 2.80 9.21
CA GLY A 293 9.72 2.51 10.62
C GLY A 293 8.43 1.71 10.82
N ALA A 294 7.84 1.21 9.73
CA ALA A 294 6.66 0.34 9.74
C ALA A 294 6.83 -0.83 8.77
N PHE A 295 8.08 -1.19 8.44
CA PHE A 295 8.44 -2.16 7.42
C PHE A 295 7.67 -3.48 7.60
N TRP A 296 7.72 -4.08 8.79
CA TRP A 296 7.05 -5.36 9.07
C TRP A 296 5.54 -5.31 8.89
N ARG A 297 4.93 -4.17 9.21
CA ARG A 297 3.49 -3.98 9.04
C ARG A 297 3.13 -3.82 7.57
N VAL A 298 3.89 -3.03 6.81
CA VAL A 298 3.69 -2.87 5.36
C VAL A 298 3.91 -4.22 4.66
N LEU A 299 5.02 -4.90 4.96
CA LEU A 299 5.31 -6.24 4.46
C LEU A 299 4.17 -7.21 4.80
N GLY A 300 3.74 -7.28 6.05
CA GLY A 300 2.68 -8.19 6.49
C GLY A 300 1.36 -7.95 5.75
N VAL A 301 0.95 -6.69 5.56
CA VAL A 301 -0.29 -6.37 4.82
C VAL A 301 -0.16 -6.68 3.33
N LEU A 302 0.95 -6.29 2.69
CA LEU A 302 1.18 -6.58 1.27
C LEU A 302 1.30 -8.09 1.01
N LEU A 303 1.99 -8.81 1.90
CA LEU A 303 2.12 -10.27 1.83
C LEU A 303 0.75 -10.93 2.00
N LEU A 304 -0.06 -10.49 2.97
CA LEU A 304 -1.42 -11.00 3.14
C LEU A 304 -2.28 -10.76 1.90
N ALA A 305 -2.19 -9.56 1.30
CA ALA A 305 -2.88 -9.25 0.06
C ALA A 305 -2.44 -10.16 -1.09
N LYS A 306 -1.14 -10.46 -1.20
CA LYS A 306 -0.58 -11.39 -2.19
C LYS A 306 -0.99 -12.83 -1.96
N ILE A 307 -1.09 -13.28 -0.71
CA ILE A 307 -1.59 -14.61 -0.38
C ILE A 307 -3.07 -14.72 -0.78
N ILE A 308 -3.90 -13.75 -0.40
CA ILE A 308 -5.33 -13.72 -0.75
C ILE A 308 -5.51 -13.69 -2.28
N GLU A 309 -4.78 -12.83 -2.97
CA GLU A 309 -4.75 -12.78 -4.44
C GLU A 309 -4.36 -14.15 -5.02
N GLY A 310 -3.28 -14.76 -4.53
CA GLY A 310 -2.80 -16.06 -5.00
C GLY A 310 -3.86 -17.15 -4.87
N PHE A 311 -4.50 -17.28 -3.71
CA PHE A 311 -5.59 -18.25 -3.52
C PHE A 311 -6.77 -17.96 -4.46
N PHE A 312 -7.20 -16.70 -4.55
CA PHE A 312 -8.31 -16.32 -5.42
C PHE A 312 -8.00 -16.64 -6.89
N GLN A 313 -6.81 -16.27 -7.37
CA GLN A 313 -6.35 -16.52 -8.73
C GLN A 313 -6.32 -18.01 -9.05
N ASN A 314 -5.78 -18.83 -8.14
CA ASN A 314 -5.73 -20.27 -8.31
C ASN A 314 -7.14 -20.87 -8.35
N ILE A 315 -8.04 -20.50 -7.44
CA ILE A 315 -9.41 -21.02 -7.40
C ILE A 315 -10.17 -20.69 -8.69
N VAL A 316 -10.11 -19.44 -9.15
CA VAL A 316 -10.85 -18.98 -10.33
C VAL A 316 -10.25 -19.55 -11.63
N SER A 317 -8.93 -19.69 -11.69
CA SER A 317 -8.24 -20.18 -12.90
C SER A 317 -8.23 -21.71 -13.02
N LEU A 318 -8.44 -22.44 -11.92
CA LEU A 318 -8.39 -23.91 -11.88
C LEU A 318 -9.21 -24.62 -12.98
N PRO A 319 -10.50 -24.30 -13.22
CA PRO A 319 -11.28 -24.97 -14.27
C PRO A 319 -10.69 -24.74 -15.67
N PHE A 320 -10.07 -23.58 -15.91
CA PHE A 320 -9.40 -23.27 -17.17
C PHE A 320 -8.13 -24.11 -17.29
N THR A 321 -7.32 -24.18 -16.24
CA THR A 321 -6.07 -24.98 -16.21
C THR A 321 -6.34 -26.47 -16.45
N ILE A 322 -7.43 -27.03 -15.92
CA ILE A 322 -7.82 -28.43 -16.19
C ILE A 322 -7.99 -28.67 -17.70
N GLY A 323 -8.58 -27.72 -18.42
CA GLY A 323 -8.81 -27.83 -19.86
C GLY A 323 -7.54 -27.74 -20.72
N THR A 324 -6.41 -27.29 -20.18
CA THR A 324 -5.18 -26.98 -20.94
C THR A 324 -4.17 -28.13 -21.06
N GLY A 325 -4.44 -29.28 -20.45
CA GLY A 325 -3.46 -30.37 -20.34
C GLY A 325 -2.32 -30.11 -19.34
N VAL A 326 -2.04 -28.85 -18.97
CA VAL A 326 -1.04 -28.49 -17.93
C VAL A 326 -1.39 -29.14 -16.60
N PHE A 327 -2.68 -29.21 -16.26
CA PHE A 327 -3.13 -29.91 -15.05
C PHE A 327 -2.69 -31.39 -15.03
N SER A 328 -2.68 -32.08 -16.18
CA SER A 328 -2.25 -33.48 -16.26
C SER A 328 -0.75 -33.64 -15.98
N GLN A 329 0.08 -32.64 -16.30
CA GLN A 329 1.52 -32.67 -16.04
C GLN A 329 1.85 -32.66 -14.55
N MET A 330 1.00 -32.03 -13.73
CA MET A 330 1.17 -32.02 -12.27
C MET A 330 1.12 -33.44 -11.67
N PHE A 331 0.37 -34.35 -12.29
CA PHE A 331 0.24 -35.75 -11.87
C PHE A 331 1.13 -36.71 -12.67
N ASN A 332 1.74 -36.23 -13.76
CA ASN A 332 2.66 -37.00 -14.58
C ASN A 332 3.87 -36.15 -14.98
N PRO A 333 4.82 -35.93 -14.04
CA PRO A 333 5.96 -35.05 -14.25
C PRO A 333 6.92 -35.53 -15.34
N GLY A 334 6.83 -36.81 -15.76
CA GLY A 334 7.63 -37.37 -16.86
C GLY A 334 7.11 -37.03 -18.26
N LYS A 335 5.92 -36.44 -18.38
CA LYS A 335 5.34 -36.02 -19.66
C LYS A 335 5.30 -34.49 -19.74
N VAL A 336 6.20 -33.92 -20.53
CA VAL A 336 6.15 -32.49 -20.86
C VAL A 336 5.19 -32.29 -22.04
N THR A 337 4.04 -31.68 -21.77
CA THR A 337 3.08 -31.25 -22.78
C THR A 337 3.31 -29.76 -23.02
N VAL A 338 3.66 -29.38 -24.25
CA VAL A 338 3.71 -27.98 -24.65
C VAL A 338 2.26 -27.50 -24.88
N PRO A 339 1.79 -26.45 -24.19
CA PRO A 339 0.43 -25.95 -24.37
C PRO A 339 0.19 -25.52 -25.82
N SER A 340 -0.93 -25.97 -26.40
CA SER A 340 -1.35 -25.49 -27.72
C SER A 340 -1.76 -24.01 -27.65
N THR A 341 -1.89 -23.36 -28.82
CA THR A 341 -2.44 -21.98 -28.84
C THR A 341 -3.85 -21.92 -28.22
N GLY A 342 -4.66 -22.96 -28.39
CA GLY A 342 -5.99 -23.04 -27.77
C GLY A 342 -5.92 -23.11 -26.24
N ASP A 343 -4.95 -23.87 -25.71
CA ASP A 343 -4.70 -24.00 -24.27
C ASP A 343 -4.26 -22.65 -23.66
N LEU A 344 -3.36 -21.94 -24.35
CA LEU A 344 -2.91 -20.62 -23.92
C LEU A 344 -4.05 -19.60 -23.91
N LEU A 345 -4.95 -19.64 -24.91
CA LEU A 345 -6.14 -18.78 -24.95
C LEU A 345 -7.12 -19.11 -23.83
N LEU A 346 -7.33 -20.41 -23.55
CA LEU A 346 -8.19 -20.85 -22.46
C LEU A 346 -7.63 -20.43 -21.09
N ALA A 347 -6.33 -20.61 -20.85
CA ALA A 347 -5.67 -20.14 -19.64
C ALA A 347 -5.78 -18.62 -19.50
N SER A 348 -5.57 -17.88 -20.59
CA SER A 348 -5.69 -16.42 -20.62
C SER A 348 -7.09 -15.95 -20.24
N ALA A 349 -8.15 -16.66 -20.68
CA ALA A 349 -9.51 -16.35 -20.27
C ALA A 349 -9.70 -16.46 -18.74
N GLY A 350 -9.19 -17.52 -18.12
CA GLY A 350 -9.20 -17.68 -16.66
C GLY A 350 -8.45 -16.56 -15.94
N GLN A 351 -7.26 -16.21 -16.42
CA GLN A 351 -6.45 -15.10 -15.88
C GLN A 351 -7.15 -13.74 -16.00
N ILE A 352 -7.84 -13.47 -17.12
CA ILE A 352 -8.58 -12.22 -17.32
C ILE A 352 -9.75 -12.13 -16.33
N ILE A 353 -10.53 -13.21 -16.19
CA ILE A 353 -11.68 -13.26 -15.28
C ILE A 353 -11.22 -13.05 -13.83
N ALA A 354 -10.19 -13.78 -13.41
CA ALA A 354 -9.65 -13.65 -12.07
C ALA A 354 -9.00 -12.27 -11.83
N GLY A 355 -8.14 -11.84 -12.76
CA GLY A 355 -7.42 -10.56 -12.70
C GLY A 355 -8.34 -9.34 -12.65
N THR A 356 -9.52 -9.40 -13.28
CA THR A 356 -10.51 -8.31 -13.27
C THR A 356 -10.90 -7.91 -11.84
N ILE A 357 -10.89 -8.85 -10.89
CA ILE A 357 -11.23 -8.61 -9.49
C ILE A 357 -9.97 -8.52 -8.62
N SER A 358 -8.96 -9.37 -8.85
CA SER A 358 -7.78 -9.42 -7.97
C SER A 358 -6.83 -8.22 -8.13
N ILE A 359 -6.60 -7.76 -9.36
CA ILE A 359 -5.70 -6.64 -9.63
C ILE A 359 -6.17 -5.37 -8.90
N PRO A 360 -7.45 -4.93 -9.02
CA PRO A 360 -7.91 -3.75 -8.30
C PRO A 360 -7.89 -3.96 -6.78
N PHE A 361 -8.13 -5.17 -6.29
CA PHE A 361 -8.04 -5.47 -4.85
C PHE A 361 -6.63 -5.19 -4.30
N VAL A 362 -5.58 -5.74 -4.93
CA VAL A 362 -4.19 -5.52 -4.46
C VAL A 362 -3.78 -4.06 -4.61
N ALA A 363 -4.16 -3.42 -5.71
CA ALA A 363 -3.92 -2.01 -5.94
C ALA A 363 -4.56 -1.14 -4.83
N LEU A 364 -5.84 -1.38 -4.50
CA LEU A 364 -6.56 -0.63 -3.48
C LEU A 364 -6.00 -0.87 -2.08
N VAL A 365 -5.65 -2.11 -1.73
CA VAL A 365 -4.96 -2.40 -0.46
C VAL A 365 -3.66 -1.59 -0.36
N THR A 366 -2.87 -1.55 -1.42
CA THR A 366 -1.61 -0.77 -1.47
C THR A 366 -1.86 0.73 -1.28
N VAL A 367 -2.89 1.28 -1.93
CA VAL A 367 -3.29 2.68 -1.78
C VAL A 367 -3.75 2.99 -0.36
N ILE A 368 -4.54 2.10 0.26
CA ILE A 368 -5.03 2.31 1.62
C ILE A 368 -3.87 2.20 2.63
N VAL A 369 -2.92 1.28 2.43
CA VAL A 369 -1.68 1.23 3.24
C VAL A 369 -0.93 2.54 3.14
N TYR A 370 -0.82 3.12 1.94
CA TYR A 370 -0.20 4.44 1.77
C TYR A 370 -0.94 5.53 2.58
N LEU A 371 -2.27 5.60 2.47
CA LEU A 371 -3.08 6.57 3.21
C LEU A 371 -2.93 6.40 4.73
N ASP A 372 -2.91 5.16 5.22
CA ASP A 372 -2.74 4.85 6.64
C ASP A 372 -1.33 5.18 7.17
N GLN A 373 -0.27 4.94 6.39
CA GLN A 373 1.08 5.40 6.77
C GLN A 373 1.16 6.92 6.85
N ARG A 374 0.46 7.61 5.95
CA ARG A 374 0.40 9.08 5.97
C ARG A 374 -0.38 9.59 7.18
N MET A 375 -1.50 8.96 7.54
CA MET A 375 -2.21 9.27 8.79
C MET A 375 -1.33 9.09 10.01
N ARG A 376 -0.62 7.96 10.14
CA ARG A 376 0.21 7.64 11.31
C ARG A 376 1.45 8.52 11.45
N ARG A 377 2.07 8.94 10.34
CA ARG A 377 3.31 9.74 10.39
C ARG A 377 3.09 11.24 10.32
N GLU A 378 1.94 11.70 9.83
CA GLU A 378 1.72 13.11 9.49
C GLU A 378 0.47 13.72 10.15
N GLY A 379 -0.31 12.95 10.90
CA GLY A 379 -1.49 13.48 11.61
C GLY A 379 -2.61 13.94 10.69
N MET A 380 -2.70 13.38 9.47
CA MET A 380 -3.75 13.71 8.49
C MET A 380 -5.17 13.44 9.02
N ASP A 381 -5.32 12.58 10.01
CA ASP A 381 -6.57 12.34 10.71
C ASP A 381 -7.14 13.62 11.35
N ILE A 382 -6.29 14.52 11.83
CA ILE A 382 -6.69 15.82 12.40
C ILE A 382 -7.21 16.77 11.31
N GLU A 383 -6.57 16.80 10.14
CA GLU A 383 -7.00 17.63 9.01
C GLU A 383 -8.29 17.11 8.37
N LEU A 384 -8.42 15.79 8.24
CA LEU A 384 -9.64 15.15 7.73
C LEU A 384 -10.81 15.30 8.71
N ALA A 385 -10.57 15.22 10.02
CA ALA A 385 -11.58 15.50 11.04
C ALA A 385 -12.08 16.96 10.95
N ARG A 386 -11.16 17.90 10.79
CA ARG A 386 -11.46 19.33 10.61
C ARG A 386 -12.23 19.59 9.31
N ALA A 387 -11.85 18.95 8.21
CA ALA A 387 -12.53 19.06 6.91
C ALA A 387 -13.92 18.39 6.90
N ALA A 388 -14.10 17.34 7.71
CA ALA A 388 -15.38 16.66 7.90
C ALA A 388 -16.29 17.36 8.94
N GLY A 389 -15.86 18.48 9.53
CA GLY A 389 -16.64 19.25 10.50
C GLY A 389 -16.74 18.59 11.88
N VAL A 390 -15.90 17.59 12.19
CA VAL A 390 -15.90 16.91 13.49
C VAL A 390 -14.80 17.52 14.36
N GLN A 391 -15.17 18.27 15.40
CA GLN A 391 -14.19 18.89 16.30
C GLN A 391 -13.38 17.79 17.01
N PRO A 392 -12.02 17.88 17.00
CA PRO A 392 -11.20 16.95 17.77
C PRO A 392 -11.48 17.15 19.27
N PRO A 393 -11.34 16.10 20.11
CA PRO A 393 -11.45 16.27 21.55
C PRO A 393 -10.39 17.27 21.99
N GLN A 394 -10.79 18.34 22.67
CA GLN A 394 -9.84 19.17 23.39
C GLN A 394 -9.17 18.26 24.43
N ALA A 395 -7.87 18.05 24.29
CA ALA A 395 -7.08 17.40 25.31
C ALA A 395 -7.12 18.31 26.55
N TRP A 396 -7.74 17.83 27.62
CA TRP A 396 -7.68 18.44 28.94
C TRP A 396 -6.46 17.94 29.68
#